data_AF-A0A4Y9JU31-F1
#
_entry.id   AF-A0A4Y9JU31-F1
#
_cell.length_a   1.000
_cell.length_b   1.000
_cell.length_c   1.000
_cell.angle_alpha   90.00
_cell.angle_beta   90.00
_cell.angle_gamma   90.00
#
_symmetry.space_group_name_H-M   'P 1'
#
loop_
_entity.id
_entity.type
_entity.pdbx_description
1 polymer ?
#
loop_
_entity_poly.entity_id
_entity_poly.type
_entity_poly.pdbx_seq_one_letter_code
_entity_poly.pdbx_strand_id
1 'polypeptide(L)'
;MTLRDKLLANKPALQTLVINGDTYYLRAMTVGDMNKQVFEFRHWLIQQAEKEGYALPAEDDDRFDEQLDRFGAKYRLPQALSSRLCDEHGELLFNPDSVDDLNAIAALDSHIIIEFNKAVDGPKASANGESSN
;
A
#
# COMPACT_ATOMS: atom_id res chain seq x y z
N MET A 1 13.86 -24.26 -20.49
CA MET A 1 13.10 -23.15 -19.87
C MET A 1 12.30 -22.46 -20.97
N THR A 2 10.98 -22.45 -20.85
CA THR A 2 10.04 -21.86 -21.82
C THR A 2 9.89 -20.34 -21.59
N LEU A 3 9.25 -19.62 -22.54
CA LEU A 3 8.87 -18.21 -22.32
C LEU A 3 7.95 -18.06 -21.09
N ARG A 4 7.05 -19.03 -20.87
CA ARG A 4 6.21 -19.11 -19.67
C ARG A 4 7.05 -19.17 -18.40
N ASP A 5 8.05 -20.04 -18.35
CA ASP A 5 8.90 -20.19 -17.17
C ASP A 5 9.70 -18.91 -16.89
N LYS A 6 10.18 -18.23 -17.95
CA LYS A 6 10.86 -16.93 -17.83
C LYS A 6 9.92 -15.86 -17.27
N LEU A 7 8.66 -15.83 -17.72
CA LEU A 7 7.67 -14.88 -17.20
C LEU A 7 7.37 -15.13 -15.73
N LEU A 8 7.12 -16.38 -15.34
CA LEU A 8 6.77 -16.78 -13.96
C LEU A 8 7.94 -16.65 -12.97
N ALA A 9 9.18 -16.57 -13.46
CA ALA A 9 10.36 -16.29 -12.66
C ALA A 9 10.49 -14.81 -12.25
N ASN A 10 9.73 -13.88 -12.87
CA ASN A 10 9.73 -12.48 -12.46
C ASN A 10 8.98 -12.33 -11.13
N LYS A 11 9.75 -12.24 -10.04
CA LYS A 11 9.24 -11.94 -8.70
C LYS A 11 9.26 -10.43 -8.47
N PRO A 12 8.43 -9.91 -7.54
CA PRO A 12 8.51 -8.52 -7.13
C PRO A 12 9.92 -8.13 -6.72
N ALA A 13 10.40 -6.98 -7.21
CA ALA A 13 11.66 -6.43 -6.74
C ALA A 13 11.54 -6.06 -5.26
N LEU A 14 12.61 -6.32 -4.50
CA LEU A 14 12.75 -5.90 -3.11
C LEU A 14 13.71 -4.72 -3.04
N GLN A 15 13.36 -3.71 -2.25
CA GLN A 15 14.23 -2.61 -1.88
C GLN A 15 14.36 -2.56 -0.35
N THR A 16 15.55 -2.25 0.14
CA THR A 16 15.78 -2.09 1.58
C THR A 16 15.28 -0.74 2.07
N LEU A 17 14.75 -0.72 3.29
CA LEU A 17 14.28 0.46 4.00
C LEU A 17 14.79 0.39 5.44
N VAL A 18 15.42 1.45 5.95
CA VAL A 18 15.85 1.51 7.35
C VAL A 18 14.85 2.34 8.14
N ILE A 19 14.23 1.75 9.17
CA ILE A 19 13.32 2.42 10.09
C ILE A 19 13.87 2.22 11.49
N ASN A 20 14.10 3.30 12.24
CA ASN A 20 14.62 3.25 13.62
C ASN A 20 15.95 2.49 13.79
N GLY A 21 16.74 2.36 12.74
CA GLY A 21 18.01 1.62 12.74
C GLY A 21 17.88 0.14 12.37
N ASP A 22 16.65 -0.38 12.24
CA ASP A 22 16.39 -1.74 11.78
C ASP A 22 16.15 -1.78 10.27
N THR A 23 16.55 -2.89 9.65
CA THR A 23 16.36 -3.11 8.20
C THR A 23 15.04 -3.81 7.93
N TYR A 24 14.23 -3.18 7.10
CA TYR A 24 13.00 -3.71 6.52
C TYR A 24 13.13 -3.77 5.00
N TYR A 25 12.14 -4.40 4.36
CA TYR A 25 12.08 -4.50 2.91
C TYR A 25 10.76 -3.97 2.40
N LEU A 26 10.80 -3.37 1.22
CA LEU A 26 9.63 -3.00 0.46
C LEU A 26 9.62 -3.81 -0.82
N ARG A 27 8.55 -4.56 -1.03
CA ARG A 27 8.32 -5.25 -2.30
C ARG A 27 7.56 -4.38 -3.28
N ALA A 28 7.84 -4.56 -4.57
CA ALA A 28 6.95 -4.12 -5.62
C ALA A 28 5.60 -4.85 -5.52
N MET A 29 4.56 -4.25 -6.07
CA MET A 29 3.25 -4.90 -6.15
C MET A 29 3.30 -6.07 -7.14
N THR A 30 2.68 -7.18 -6.77
CA THR A 30 2.36 -8.27 -7.71
C THR A 30 1.15 -7.88 -8.56
N VAL A 31 0.90 -8.64 -9.63
CA VAL A 31 -0.35 -8.54 -10.40
C VAL A 31 -1.58 -8.76 -9.50
N GLY A 32 -1.50 -9.64 -8.50
CA GLY A 32 -2.57 -9.88 -7.54
C GLY A 32 -2.84 -8.68 -6.63
N ASP A 33 -1.78 -8.03 -6.14
CA ASP A 33 -1.93 -6.82 -5.31
C ASP A 33 -2.59 -5.68 -6.12
N MET A 34 -2.17 -5.50 -7.38
CA MET A 34 -2.80 -4.51 -8.27
C MET A 34 -4.27 -4.83 -8.54
N ASN A 35 -4.61 -6.10 -8.79
CA ASN A 35 -6.01 -6.51 -8.95
C ASN A 35 -6.85 -6.17 -7.72
N LYS A 36 -6.32 -6.49 -6.52
CA LYS A 36 -6.97 -6.18 -5.25
C LYS A 36 -7.20 -4.68 -5.08
N GLN A 37 -6.17 -3.88 -5.31
CA GLN A 37 -6.25 -2.43 -5.15
C GLN A 37 -7.28 -1.81 -6.10
N VAL A 38 -7.35 -2.28 -7.35
CA VAL A 38 -8.25 -1.72 -8.38
C VAL A 38 -9.70 -2.17 -8.17
N PHE A 39 -9.93 -3.44 -7.83
CA PHE A 39 -11.27 -4.03 -7.88
C PHE A 39 -11.84 -4.45 -6.52
N GLU A 40 -11.00 -4.93 -5.61
CA GLU A 40 -11.47 -5.57 -4.37
C GLU A 40 -11.53 -4.60 -3.19
N PHE A 41 -10.68 -3.56 -3.17
CA PHE A 41 -10.62 -2.64 -2.05
C PHE A 41 -11.92 -1.85 -1.83
N ARG A 42 -12.59 -1.42 -2.92
CA ARG A 42 -13.90 -0.77 -2.83
C ARG A 42 -14.91 -1.67 -2.11
N HIS A 43 -14.97 -2.95 -2.49
CA HIS A 43 -15.88 -3.91 -1.87
C HIS A 43 -15.54 -4.14 -0.40
N TRP A 44 -14.25 -4.27 -0.07
CA TRP A 44 -13.80 -4.36 1.32
C TRP A 44 -14.25 -3.15 2.13
N LEU A 45 -14.10 -1.92 1.62
CA LEU A 45 -14.55 -0.70 2.32
C LEU A 45 -16.06 -0.70 2.60
N ILE A 46 -16.88 -1.15 1.66
CA ILE A 46 -18.33 -1.25 1.84
C ILE A 46 -18.66 -2.21 2.98
N GLN A 47 -18.02 -3.40 2.99
CA GLN A 47 -18.20 -4.37 4.06
C GLN A 47 -17.71 -3.86 5.42
N GLN A 48 -16.61 -3.09 5.45
CA GLN A 48 -16.11 -2.51 6.70
C GLN A 48 -17.02 -1.41 7.22
N ALA A 49 -17.58 -0.57 6.34
CA ALA A 49 -18.54 0.46 6.74
C ALA A 49 -19.76 -0.17 7.43
N GLU A 50 -20.29 -1.26 6.86
CA GLU A 50 -21.38 -2.03 7.48
C GLU A 50 -20.99 -2.59 8.87
N LYS A 51 -19.84 -3.24 8.98
CA LYS A 51 -19.34 -3.82 10.24
C LYS A 51 -19.14 -2.77 11.34
N GLU A 52 -18.71 -1.57 10.96
CA GLU A 52 -18.50 -0.45 11.88
C GLU A 52 -19.76 0.38 12.14
N GLY A 53 -20.89 0.02 11.53
CA GLY A 53 -22.15 0.77 11.67
C GLY A 53 -22.12 2.15 11.01
N TYR A 54 -21.22 2.36 10.04
CA TYR A 54 -21.19 3.57 9.22
C TYR A 54 -22.25 3.49 8.13
N ALA A 55 -23.27 4.33 8.22
CA ALA A 55 -24.37 4.35 7.27
C ALA A 55 -23.93 4.96 5.93
N LEU A 56 -23.72 4.10 4.93
CA LEU A 56 -23.56 4.52 3.54
C LEU A 56 -24.93 4.76 2.90
N PRO A 57 -25.05 5.69 1.93
CA PRO A 57 -26.18 5.78 1.02
C PRO A 57 -26.40 4.48 0.23
N ALA A 58 -27.48 4.42 -0.55
CA ALA A 58 -27.64 3.37 -1.56
C ALA A 58 -26.53 3.49 -2.63
N GLU A 59 -26.10 2.37 -3.24
CA GLU A 59 -25.00 2.38 -4.22
C GLU A 59 -25.30 3.17 -5.49
N ASP A 60 -26.57 3.43 -5.81
CA ASP A 60 -27.02 4.24 -6.93
C ASP A 60 -27.19 5.73 -6.59
N ASP A 61 -26.95 6.13 -5.33
CA ASP A 61 -26.92 7.54 -4.91
C ASP A 61 -25.60 8.18 -5.34
N ASP A 62 -25.66 9.34 -6.00
CA ASP A 62 -24.48 10.08 -6.47
C ASP A 62 -23.45 10.42 -5.37
N ARG A 63 -23.85 10.38 -4.08
CA ARG A 63 -22.98 10.64 -2.93
C ARG A 63 -22.31 9.40 -2.38
N PHE A 64 -22.65 8.20 -2.88
CA PHE A 64 -22.14 6.94 -2.34
C PHE A 64 -20.61 6.91 -2.34
N ASP A 65 -20.00 7.17 -3.50
CA ASP A 65 -18.54 7.10 -3.65
C ASP A 65 -17.83 8.15 -2.79
N GLU A 66 -18.37 9.37 -2.66
CA GLU A 66 -17.82 10.40 -1.78
C GLU A 66 -17.84 9.97 -0.30
N GLN A 67 -18.95 9.38 0.15
CA GLN A 67 -19.08 8.91 1.53
C GLN A 67 -18.22 7.69 1.81
N LEU A 68 -18.10 6.78 0.85
CA LEU A 68 -17.23 5.61 0.93
C LEU A 68 -15.76 6.06 1.00
N ASP A 69 -15.35 7.04 0.20
CA ASP A 69 -14.01 7.62 0.24
C ASP A 69 -13.72 8.29 1.58
N ARG A 70 -14.69 9.03 2.12
CA ARG A 70 -14.56 9.66 3.44
C ARG A 70 -14.40 8.63 4.55
N PHE A 71 -15.18 7.55 4.51
CA PHE A 71 -15.02 6.43 5.43
C PHE A 71 -13.65 5.75 5.27
N GLY A 72 -13.24 5.46 4.04
CA GLY A 72 -12.00 4.76 3.72
C GLY A 72 -10.72 5.57 3.91
N ALA A 73 -10.82 6.90 4.09
CA ALA A 73 -9.66 7.79 4.24
C ALA A 73 -8.70 7.34 5.36
N LYS A 74 -9.23 6.81 6.47
CA LYS A 74 -8.44 6.30 7.60
C LYS A 74 -7.59 5.07 7.26
N TYR A 75 -7.94 4.32 6.22
CA TYR A 75 -7.25 3.10 5.82
C TYR A 75 -6.23 3.30 4.71
N ARG A 76 -6.23 4.46 4.01
CA ARG A 76 -5.39 4.69 2.82
C ARG A 76 -3.90 4.52 3.08
N LEU A 77 -3.35 5.19 4.11
CA LEU A 77 -1.92 5.10 4.43
C LEU A 77 -1.55 3.74 5.05
N PRO A 78 -2.31 3.21 6.03
CA PRO A 78 -2.06 1.86 6.54
C PRO A 78 -2.07 0.77 5.47
N GLN A 79 -2.98 0.86 4.50
CA GLN A 79 -3.08 -0.10 3.40
C GLN A 79 -1.90 0.02 2.42
N ALA A 80 -1.50 1.25 2.10
CA ALA A 80 -0.33 1.48 1.25
C ALA A 80 0.93 0.86 1.87
N LEU A 81 1.10 0.97 3.20
CA LEU A 81 2.22 0.41 3.93
C LEU A 81 2.14 -1.13 4.01
N SER A 82 1.01 -1.67 4.48
CA SER A 82 0.82 -3.12 4.65
C SER A 82 0.87 -3.92 3.35
N SER A 83 0.52 -3.32 2.21
CA SER A 83 0.59 -4.00 0.91
C SER A 83 2.01 -4.15 0.35
N ARG A 84 3.02 -3.52 0.98
CA ARG A 84 4.40 -3.48 0.45
C ARG A 84 5.48 -3.76 1.47
N LEU A 85 5.27 -3.43 2.74
CA LEU A 85 6.26 -3.68 3.79
C LEU A 85 6.36 -5.18 4.07
N CYS A 86 7.55 -5.72 3.93
CA CYS A 86 7.84 -7.15 3.93
C CYS A 86 9.18 -7.46 4.59
N ASP A 87 9.41 -8.75 4.81
CA ASP A 87 10.71 -9.30 5.21
C ASP A 87 11.68 -9.45 4.01
N GLU A 88 12.87 -9.98 4.28
CA GLU A 88 13.91 -10.25 3.27
C GLU A 88 13.52 -11.24 2.17
N HIS A 89 12.44 -11.99 2.37
CA HIS A 89 11.91 -12.96 1.42
C HIS A 89 10.73 -12.41 0.61
N GLY A 90 10.27 -11.20 0.93
CA GLY A 90 9.12 -10.56 0.30
C GLY A 90 7.78 -11.00 0.88
N GLU A 91 7.76 -11.63 2.05
CA GLU A 91 6.52 -11.94 2.77
C GLU A 91 6.04 -10.70 3.52
N LEU A 92 4.76 -10.33 3.35
CA LEU A 92 4.21 -9.13 3.97
C LEU A 92 4.22 -9.26 5.51
N LEU A 93 4.65 -8.20 6.19
CA LEU A 93 4.66 -8.15 7.66
C LEU A 93 3.26 -7.94 8.25
N PHE A 94 2.34 -7.39 7.44
CA PHE A 94 0.99 -7.04 7.84
C PHE A 94 0.00 -7.52 6.77
N ASN A 95 -1.21 -7.87 7.18
CA ASN A 95 -2.29 -8.17 6.26
C ASN A 95 -3.02 -6.89 5.84
N PRO A 96 -2.98 -6.48 4.56
CA PRO A 96 -3.63 -5.25 4.09
C PRO A 96 -5.16 -5.28 4.15
N ASP A 97 -5.76 -6.45 4.38
CA ASP A 97 -7.21 -6.63 4.51
C ASP A 97 -7.65 -6.79 5.99
N SER A 98 -6.71 -6.76 6.93
CA SER A 98 -6.96 -6.90 8.38
C SER A 98 -7.14 -5.54 9.05
N VAL A 99 -8.33 -5.29 9.61
CA VAL A 99 -8.61 -4.05 10.35
C VAL A 99 -7.69 -3.89 11.56
N ASP A 100 -7.32 -5.00 12.22
CA ASP A 100 -6.41 -4.96 13.37
C ASP A 100 -5.02 -4.49 12.97
N ASP A 101 -4.47 -5.00 11.85
CA ASP A 101 -3.17 -4.56 11.35
C ASP A 101 -3.23 -3.12 10.86
N LEU A 102 -4.29 -2.74 10.14
CA LEU A 102 -4.46 -1.37 9.65
C LEU A 102 -4.55 -0.37 10.82
N ASN A 103 -5.25 -0.73 11.90
CA ASN A 103 -5.33 0.09 13.11
C ASN A 103 -3.99 0.14 13.86
N ALA A 104 -3.26 -0.98 13.93
CA ALA A 104 -1.93 -1.02 14.52
C ALA A 104 -0.95 -0.11 13.75
N ILE A 105 -0.98 -0.15 12.42
CA ILE A 105 -0.18 0.73 11.56
C ILE A 105 -0.58 2.19 11.74
N ALA A 106 -1.89 2.48 11.82
CA ALA A 106 -2.39 3.85 12.01
C ALA A 106 -1.92 4.49 13.33
N ALA A 107 -1.55 3.67 14.33
CA ALA A 107 -1.04 4.14 15.62
C ALA A 107 0.49 4.29 15.66
N LEU A 108 1.20 3.97 14.58
CA LEU A 108 2.65 4.12 14.50
C LEU A 108 3.09 5.59 14.51
N ASP A 109 4.35 5.82 14.85
CA ASP A 109 4.95 7.15 14.69
C ASP A 109 4.89 7.60 13.22
N SER A 110 4.46 8.84 13.01
CA SER A 110 4.32 9.46 11.69
C SER A 110 5.63 9.50 10.88
N HIS A 111 6.80 9.37 11.50
CA HIS A 111 8.05 9.28 10.75
C HIS A 111 8.13 8.02 9.88
N ILE A 112 7.41 6.94 10.24
CA ILE A 112 7.41 5.68 9.50
C ILE A 112 6.84 5.89 8.11
N ILE A 113 5.75 6.65 7.99
CA ILE A 113 5.16 6.93 6.67
C ILE A 113 6.05 7.86 5.84
N ILE A 114 6.84 8.72 6.48
CA ILE A 114 7.81 9.59 5.80
C ILE A 114 8.93 8.74 5.17
N GLU A 115 9.53 7.83 5.93
CA GLU A 115 10.59 6.94 5.43
C GLU A 115 10.05 5.97 4.37
N PHE A 116 8.84 5.43 4.59
CA PHE A 116 8.14 4.63 3.60
C PHE A 116 7.97 5.38 2.27
N ASN A 117 7.41 6.60 2.29
CA ASN A 117 7.17 7.37 1.07
C ASN A 117 8.47 7.72 0.34
N LYS A 118 9.54 8.10 1.06
CA LYS A 118 10.86 8.33 0.46
C LYS A 118 11.38 7.10 -0.28
N ALA A 119 11.20 5.91 0.29
CA ALA A 119 11.62 4.69 -0.35
C ALA A 119 10.71 4.31 -1.53
N VAL A 120 9.41 4.60 -1.47
CA VAL A 120 8.48 4.34 -2.57
C VAL A 120 8.72 5.26 -3.77
N ASP A 121 8.94 6.55 -3.55
CA ASP A 121 9.18 7.53 -4.61
C ASP A 121 10.56 7.36 -5.27
N GLY A 122 11.46 6.62 -4.62
CA GLY A 122 12.86 6.50 -5.00
C GLY A 122 13.62 7.82 -4.82
N PRO A 123 14.94 7.84 -5.09
CA PRO A 123 15.67 9.11 -5.14
C PRO A 123 15.05 9.98 -6.23
N LYS A 124 14.47 11.13 -5.85
CA LYS A 124 14.22 12.21 -6.82
C LYS A 124 15.54 12.47 -7.50
N ALA A 125 15.61 12.27 -8.82
CA ALA A 125 16.74 12.74 -9.61
C ALA A 125 16.94 14.21 -9.25
N SER A 126 17.99 14.49 -8.48
CA SER A 126 18.31 15.85 -8.08
C SER A 126 18.49 16.63 -9.36
N ALA A 127 17.69 17.68 -9.51
CA ALA A 127 17.70 18.55 -10.67
C ALA A 127 19.14 18.90 -11.05
N ASN A 128 19.43 18.72 -12.35
CA ASN A 128 20.64 19.12 -13.06
C ASN A 128 21.54 20.08 -12.27
N GLY A 129 22.65 19.55 -11.76
CA GLY A 129 23.81 20.38 -11.50
C GLY A 129 24.25 21.01 -12.81
N GLU A 130 24.18 22.33 -12.87
CA GLU A 130 24.69 23.16 -13.95
C GLU A 130 26.16 22.83 -14.26
N SER A 131 26.53 22.83 -15.54
CA SER A 131 27.80 23.44 -15.93
C SER A 131 27.72 23.95 -17.37
N SER A 132 27.83 25.26 -17.49
CA SER A 132 28.19 25.97 -18.72
C SER A 132 29.47 25.41 -19.34
N ASN A 133 29.46 25.20 -20.66
CA ASN A 133 30.39 25.78 -21.63
C ASN A 133 29.95 25.47 -23.06
#